data_AF-A0A7X9P9T0-F1
#
_entry.id   AF-A0A7X9P9T0-F1
#
_cell.length_a   1.000
_cell.length_b   1.000
_cell.length_c   1.000
_cell.angle_alpha   90.00
_cell.angle_beta   90.00
_cell.angle_gamma   90.00
#
_symmetry.space_group_name_H-M   'P 1'
#
loop_
_entity.id
_entity.type
_entity.pdbx_description
1 polymer ?
#
loop_
_entity_poly.entity_id
_entity_poly.type
_entity_poly.pdbx_seq_one_letter_code
_entity_poly.pdbx_strand_id
1 'polypeptide(L)'
;MKRWTPDAAHAGRSAARTVRRLSWATAAATLCCLAAAPAGRAQGAPGGVESPQTCTGAACVAEAGRALLDAGRAADAVAYLRPQLDRFPEAGSLQRLLGAAQLAAGDPLWAIDTFARRLEEAPDDCEARAWLAWSWLQFAAVEETLALLEDETCGGTDPWAARFALVRAYALRAAGDDEAARAAVAEAHRRDEAFASDRAALVALERILRPDRFPELRWRIDLLAGFSTNPLLGAPGDPRLAAEDTRSAVIGVESFLGFAPDFHFPLRPLLELQPKVEYFLGRPTADQSYLDLSGRVGLVLDWEMPRFLLAYRPGYLMLFDDDRYGSGPTSSTDPYWVEPLWYYAAHRVEVEAEIRPWLLAFAGAGRREFYELGRSRTEVDGGFGGSAPLSERLTLLWTLTARGQWAVDPAYDVGGVSGGVNVAVRLPDGWSARFGVTVAADWYPDSAGAEAFGGGDEARTDLLARAGIAVWSARFWGLRAGLSCDHSSRASTLPEFDFQDFRLLFKLTWAGDGALTGPAASRTQATADIPWDAGAEDSGLVERVQDLLRQEEQVFRSCGCAE
;
A
#
# COMPACT_ATOMS: atom_id res chain seq x y z
N MET A 1 38.22 11.73 -26.32
CA MET A 1 37.10 10.80 -26.04
C MET A 1 37.58 9.36 -26.14
N LYS A 2 37.79 8.68 -25.00
CA LYS A 2 38.04 7.22 -24.99
C LYS A 2 36.68 6.54 -25.09
N ARG A 3 36.44 5.79 -26.17
CA ARG A 3 35.29 4.88 -26.29
C ARG A 3 35.32 3.95 -25.08
N TRP A 4 34.23 3.93 -24.31
CA TRP A 4 33.96 2.84 -23.39
C TRP A 4 33.74 1.60 -24.26
N THR A 5 34.70 0.68 -24.31
CA THR A 5 34.54 -0.63 -24.94
C THR A 5 34.15 -1.61 -23.85
N PRO A 6 32.93 -2.14 -23.81
CA PRO A 6 32.57 -3.05 -22.76
C PRO A 6 32.55 -4.51 -23.27
N ASP A 7 33.20 -5.38 -22.51
CA ASP A 7 32.90 -6.82 -22.44
C ASP A 7 31.44 -7.09 -21.98
N ALA A 8 30.61 -6.05 -21.76
CA ALA A 8 29.20 -6.15 -21.40
C ALA A 8 28.28 -6.62 -22.55
N ALA A 9 28.73 -6.61 -23.82
CA ALA A 9 27.91 -7.10 -24.94
C ALA A 9 27.67 -8.63 -24.91
N HIS A 10 28.44 -9.39 -24.14
CA HIS A 10 28.16 -10.79 -23.83
C HIS A 10 27.27 -10.97 -22.59
N ALA A 11 27.33 -10.05 -21.62
CA ALA A 11 26.39 -10.01 -20.50
C ALA A 11 24.97 -9.62 -20.96
N GLY A 12 24.83 -8.72 -21.93
CA GLY A 12 23.53 -8.25 -22.45
C GLY A 12 22.68 -9.33 -23.12
N ARG A 13 23.27 -10.24 -23.90
CA ARG A 13 22.53 -11.34 -24.56
C ARG A 13 22.07 -12.43 -23.58
N SER A 14 22.82 -12.64 -22.49
CA SER A 14 22.41 -13.48 -21.37
C SER A 14 21.32 -12.78 -20.53
N ALA A 15 21.47 -11.46 -20.29
CA ALA A 15 20.52 -10.63 -19.57
C ALA A 15 19.17 -10.54 -20.32
N ALA A 16 19.13 -10.34 -21.64
CA ALA A 16 17.87 -10.25 -22.40
C ALA A 16 17.05 -11.55 -22.38
N ARG A 17 17.71 -12.73 -22.47
CA ARG A 17 17.04 -14.03 -22.27
C ARG A 17 16.58 -14.23 -20.83
N THR A 18 17.35 -13.71 -19.87
CA THR A 18 17.01 -13.75 -18.44
C THR A 18 15.87 -12.79 -18.12
N VAL A 19 15.80 -11.60 -18.72
CA VAL A 19 14.73 -10.59 -18.58
C VAL A 19 13.44 -11.08 -19.20
N ARG A 20 13.47 -11.82 -20.32
CA ARG A 20 12.27 -12.48 -20.86
C ARG A 20 11.79 -13.61 -19.94
N ARG A 21 12.69 -14.40 -19.36
CA ARG A 21 12.32 -15.36 -18.30
C ARG A 21 11.86 -14.65 -17.03
N LEU A 22 12.43 -13.49 -16.70
CA LEU A 22 12.09 -12.71 -15.51
C LEU A 22 10.78 -11.96 -15.68
N SER A 23 10.40 -11.49 -16.87
CA SER A 23 9.14 -10.78 -17.13
C SER A 23 7.96 -11.75 -17.18
N TRP A 24 8.16 -12.94 -17.75
CA TRP A 24 7.21 -14.04 -17.63
C TRP A 24 7.21 -14.62 -16.21
N ALA A 25 8.34 -14.65 -15.49
CA ALA A 25 8.40 -15.10 -14.10
C ALA A 25 7.92 -14.05 -13.10
N THR A 26 8.01 -12.75 -13.34
CA THR A 26 7.34 -11.71 -12.53
C THR A 26 5.88 -11.71 -12.85
N ALA A 27 5.45 -11.73 -14.11
CA ALA A 27 4.03 -11.90 -14.43
C ALA A 27 3.45 -13.19 -13.80
N ALA A 28 4.18 -14.32 -13.85
CA ALA A 28 3.78 -15.58 -13.23
C ALA A 28 3.93 -15.57 -11.70
N ALA A 29 4.93 -14.90 -11.11
CA ALA A 29 5.09 -14.77 -9.66
C ALA A 29 4.05 -13.82 -9.08
N THR A 30 3.67 -12.76 -9.80
CA THR A 30 2.52 -11.91 -9.49
C THR A 30 1.22 -12.72 -9.57
N LEU A 31 1.07 -13.58 -10.58
CA LEU A 31 -0.06 -14.53 -10.67
C LEU A 31 -0.05 -15.60 -9.55
N CYS A 32 1.12 -16.11 -9.17
CA CYS A 32 1.29 -17.10 -8.11
C CYS A 32 1.10 -16.47 -6.72
N CYS A 33 1.50 -15.22 -6.50
CA CYS A 33 1.21 -14.47 -5.28
C CYS A 33 -0.28 -14.11 -5.19
N LEU A 34 -0.96 -13.87 -6.32
CA LEU A 34 -2.43 -13.78 -6.36
C LEU A 34 -3.11 -15.12 -6.02
N ALA A 35 -2.48 -16.25 -6.35
CA ALA A 35 -2.97 -17.59 -5.98
C ALA A 35 -2.60 -18.03 -4.55
N ALA A 36 -1.54 -17.45 -3.97
CA ALA A 36 -1.03 -17.76 -2.62
C ALA A 36 -1.43 -16.73 -1.57
N ALA A 37 -2.02 -15.59 -1.96
CA ALA A 37 -2.76 -14.75 -1.03
C ALA A 37 -3.78 -15.64 -0.33
N PRO A 38 -3.87 -15.62 1.01
CA PRO A 38 -4.92 -16.35 1.70
C PRO A 38 -6.22 -15.79 1.16
N ALA A 39 -6.87 -16.54 0.26
CA ALA A 39 -8.26 -16.35 -0.03
C ALA A 39 -8.93 -16.49 1.33
N GLY A 40 -9.23 -15.36 1.97
CA GLY A 40 -10.14 -15.33 3.09
C GLY A 40 -11.34 -16.09 2.57
N ARG A 41 -11.53 -17.31 3.06
CA ARG A 41 -12.59 -18.19 2.59
C ARG A 41 -13.85 -17.36 2.73
N ALA A 42 -14.38 -16.89 1.61
CA ALA A 42 -15.79 -16.54 1.55
C ALA A 42 -16.46 -17.81 2.03
N GLN A 43 -16.94 -17.81 3.27
CA GLN A 43 -17.67 -18.92 3.85
C GLN A 43 -18.78 -19.19 2.85
N GLY A 44 -18.62 -20.27 2.08
CA GLY A 44 -19.65 -20.71 1.15
C GLY A 44 -20.93 -20.81 1.96
N ALA A 45 -22.01 -20.21 1.46
CA ALA A 45 -23.31 -20.21 2.11
C ALA A 45 -23.53 -21.59 2.74
N PRO A 46 -23.66 -21.69 4.08
CA PRO A 46 -23.58 -22.96 4.77
C PRO A 46 -24.63 -23.89 4.18
N GLY A 47 -24.17 -24.98 3.56
CA GLY A 47 -25.05 -26.08 3.18
C GLY A 47 -25.85 -26.46 4.41
N GLY A 48 -27.18 -26.54 4.26
CA GLY A 48 -28.12 -26.63 5.37
C GLY A 48 -27.61 -27.58 6.45
N VAL A 49 -27.27 -27.02 7.61
CA VAL A 49 -26.76 -27.79 8.75
C VAL A 49 -27.83 -28.80 9.11
N GLU A 50 -27.55 -30.08 8.84
CA GLU A 50 -28.41 -31.20 9.23
C GLU A 50 -28.75 -31.08 10.72
N SER A 51 -29.99 -31.48 11.07
CA SER A 51 -30.50 -31.40 12.44
C SER A 51 -29.47 -31.94 13.45
N PRO A 52 -29.30 -31.29 14.61
CA PRO A 52 -28.22 -31.59 15.54
C PRO A 52 -28.19 -33.08 15.85
N GLN A 53 -27.07 -33.74 15.48
CA GLN A 53 -26.83 -35.13 15.81
C GLN A 53 -27.03 -35.33 17.32
N THR A 54 -27.55 -36.49 17.72
CA THR A 54 -27.74 -36.83 19.14
C THR A 54 -26.39 -36.96 19.83
N CYS A 55 -25.89 -35.86 20.38
CA CYS A 55 -24.63 -35.83 21.12
C CYS A 55 -24.78 -36.60 22.45
N THR A 56 -23.87 -37.54 22.68
CA THR A 56 -23.87 -38.38 23.88
C THR A 56 -22.98 -37.83 25.00
N GLY A 57 -22.07 -36.89 24.72
CA GLY A 57 -21.15 -36.31 25.69
C GLY A 57 -20.87 -34.82 25.47
N ALA A 58 -20.34 -34.16 26.50
CA ALA A 58 -20.10 -32.71 26.53
C ALA A 58 -19.18 -32.20 25.41
N ALA A 59 -18.18 -32.99 24.99
CA ALA A 59 -17.29 -32.60 23.88
C ALA A 59 -18.03 -32.49 22.55
N CYS A 60 -18.92 -33.45 22.23
CA CYS A 60 -19.77 -33.39 21.04
C CYS A 60 -20.71 -32.18 21.10
N VAL A 61 -21.33 -31.93 22.26
CA VAL A 61 -22.18 -30.76 22.47
C VAL A 61 -21.40 -29.47 22.26
N ALA A 62 -20.16 -29.40 22.75
CA ALA A 62 -19.30 -28.24 22.59
C ALA A 62 -18.96 -27.99 21.12
N GLU A 63 -18.62 -29.03 20.36
CA GLU A 63 -18.35 -28.94 18.93
C GLU A 63 -19.58 -28.47 18.15
N ALA A 64 -20.77 -29.02 18.44
CA ALA A 64 -22.02 -28.58 17.82
C ALA A 64 -22.38 -27.13 18.17
N GLY A 65 -22.20 -26.72 19.42
CA GLY A 65 -22.40 -25.33 19.86
C GLY A 65 -21.44 -24.36 19.17
N ARG A 66 -20.16 -24.74 19.04
CA ARG A 66 -19.16 -23.95 18.29
C ARG A 66 -19.54 -23.85 16.81
N ALA A 67 -19.93 -24.94 16.17
CA ALA A 67 -20.34 -24.93 14.77
C ALA A 67 -21.53 -23.99 14.51
N LEU A 68 -22.47 -23.88 15.46
CA LEU A 68 -23.56 -22.90 15.38
C LEU A 68 -23.04 -21.45 15.49
N LEU A 69 -22.07 -21.18 16.36
CA LEU A 69 -21.44 -19.85 16.47
C LEU A 69 -20.65 -19.48 15.22
N ASP A 70 -19.82 -20.39 14.70
CA ASP A 70 -19.02 -20.18 13.49
C ASP A 70 -19.90 -19.91 12.26
N ALA A 71 -21.14 -20.42 12.27
CA ALA A 71 -22.17 -20.16 11.26
C ALA A 71 -22.98 -18.87 11.51
N GLY A 72 -22.64 -18.07 12.53
CA GLY A 72 -23.36 -16.85 12.89
C GLY A 72 -24.74 -17.08 13.51
N ARG A 73 -25.07 -18.32 13.91
CA ARG A 73 -26.38 -18.72 14.46
C ARG A 73 -26.37 -18.66 15.99
N ALA A 74 -25.99 -17.52 16.55
CA ALA A 74 -25.79 -17.35 17.98
C ALA A 74 -27.03 -17.69 18.82
N ALA A 75 -28.22 -17.23 18.42
CA ALA A 75 -29.47 -17.54 19.13
C ALA A 75 -29.78 -19.05 19.17
N ASP A 76 -29.52 -19.77 18.06
CA ASP A 76 -29.68 -21.22 18.02
C ASP A 76 -28.65 -21.93 18.90
N ALA A 77 -27.41 -21.41 18.94
CA ALA A 77 -26.38 -21.91 19.84
C ALA A 77 -26.79 -21.76 21.32
N VAL A 78 -27.36 -20.62 21.72
CA VAL A 78 -27.90 -20.41 23.07
C VAL A 78 -29.02 -21.41 23.39
N ALA A 79 -29.98 -21.56 22.48
CA ALA A 79 -31.11 -22.49 22.65
C ALA A 79 -30.64 -23.95 22.74
N TYR A 80 -29.60 -24.31 21.99
CA TYR A 80 -29.01 -25.65 21.99
C TYR A 80 -28.19 -25.92 23.26
N LEU A 81 -27.30 -24.99 23.66
CA LEU A 81 -26.34 -25.18 24.76
C LEU A 81 -26.98 -25.13 26.14
N ARG A 82 -27.98 -24.27 26.35
CA ARG A 82 -28.61 -24.06 27.66
C ARG A 82 -29.14 -25.36 28.30
N PRO A 83 -29.99 -26.18 27.64
CA PRO A 83 -30.47 -27.43 28.25
C PRO A 83 -29.36 -28.49 28.40
N GLN A 84 -28.23 -28.34 27.72
CA GLN A 84 -27.12 -29.31 27.84
C GLN A 84 -26.29 -29.06 29.09
N LEU A 85 -26.27 -27.84 29.62
CA LEU A 85 -25.65 -27.55 30.91
C LEU A 85 -26.37 -28.26 32.06
N ASP A 86 -27.69 -28.46 31.99
CA ASP A 86 -28.40 -29.26 32.99
C ASP A 86 -27.92 -30.72 33.00
N ARG A 87 -27.53 -31.23 31.83
CA ARG A 87 -27.02 -32.60 31.65
C ARG A 87 -25.54 -32.72 31.99
N PHE A 88 -24.76 -31.66 31.78
CA PHE A 88 -23.32 -31.62 31.98
C PHE A 88 -22.91 -30.37 32.78
N PRO A 89 -23.33 -30.24 34.05
CA PRO A 89 -23.17 -29.01 34.82
C PRO A 89 -21.71 -28.64 35.08
N GLU A 90 -20.83 -29.63 35.17
CA GLU A 90 -19.39 -29.44 35.43
C GLU A 90 -18.58 -29.17 34.14
N ALA A 91 -19.23 -29.18 32.97
CA ALA A 91 -18.55 -28.98 31.70
C ALA A 91 -18.28 -27.49 31.46
N GLY A 92 -17.17 -26.98 32.02
CA GLY A 92 -16.76 -25.58 31.90
C GLY A 92 -16.68 -25.06 30.45
N SER A 93 -16.33 -25.92 29.49
CA SER A 93 -16.36 -25.56 28.06
C SER A 93 -17.76 -25.20 27.55
N LEU A 94 -18.81 -25.85 28.05
CA LEU A 94 -20.20 -25.54 27.70
C LEU A 94 -20.65 -24.22 28.33
N GLN A 95 -20.21 -23.94 29.56
CA GLN A 95 -20.49 -22.64 30.22
C GLN A 95 -19.84 -21.51 29.41
N ARG A 96 -18.58 -21.68 28.98
CA ARG A 96 -17.87 -20.69 28.16
C ARG A 96 -18.50 -20.49 26.79
N LEU A 97 -18.90 -21.57 26.10
CA LEU A 97 -19.63 -21.49 24.83
C LEU A 97 -20.98 -20.81 24.99
N LEU A 98 -21.73 -21.10 26.06
CA LEU A 98 -23.02 -20.48 26.29
C LEU A 98 -22.86 -18.97 26.50
N GLY A 99 -21.89 -18.55 27.31
CA GLY A 99 -21.58 -17.13 27.51
C GLY A 99 -21.19 -16.42 26.21
N ALA A 100 -20.31 -17.04 25.41
CA ALA A 100 -19.93 -16.49 24.10
C ALA A 100 -21.12 -16.40 23.14
N ALA A 101 -22.00 -17.41 23.14
CA ALA A 101 -23.21 -17.43 22.34
C ALA A 101 -24.22 -16.37 22.76
N GLN A 102 -24.40 -16.14 24.07
CA GLN A 102 -25.24 -15.06 24.59
C GLN A 102 -24.71 -13.71 24.13
N LEU A 103 -23.39 -13.50 24.22
CA LEU A 103 -22.81 -12.23 23.77
C LEU A 103 -23.00 -12.02 22.26
N ALA A 104 -22.72 -13.04 21.44
CA ALA A 104 -22.94 -12.99 20.00
C ALA A 104 -24.42 -12.83 19.61
N ALA A 105 -25.35 -13.24 20.47
CA ALA A 105 -26.79 -13.02 20.30
C ALA A 105 -27.25 -11.62 20.76
N GLY A 106 -26.36 -10.79 21.29
CA GLY A 106 -26.69 -9.46 21.80
C GLY A 106 -27.23 -9.45 23.25
N ASP A 107 -26.97 -10.51 24.03
CA ASP A 107 -27.39 -10.66 25.43
C ASP A 107 -26.22 -10.58 26.43
N PRO A 108 -25.48 -9.44 26.53
CA PRO A 108 -24.27 -9.32 27.35
C PRO A 108 -24.52 -9.51 28.85
N LEU A 109 -25.69 -9.17 29.40
CA LEU A 109 -25.99 -9.37 30.84
C LEU A 109 -26.01 -10.86 31.22
N TRP A 110 -26.60 -11.69 30.36
CA TRP A 110 -26.63 -13.15 30.57
C TRP A 110 -25.24 -13.77 30.39
N ALA A 111 -24.44 -13.22 29.47
CA ALA A 111 -23.06 -13.61 29.30
C ALA A 111 -22.24 -13.31 30.58
N ILE A 112 -22.37 -12.09 31.14
CA ILE A 112 -21.73 -11.68 32.40
C ILE A 112 -22.06 -12.65 33.53
N ASP A 113 -23.35 -12.96 33.76
CA ASP A 113 -23.78 -13.92 34.79
C ASP A 113 -23.15 -15.31 34.57
N THR A 114 -23.18 -15.80 33.32
CA THR A 114 -22.64 -17.12 32.96
C THR A 114 -21.14 -17.20 33.21
N PHE A 115 -20.37 -16.18 32.81
CA PHE A 115 -18.92 -16.14 33.02
C PHE A 115 -18.53 -15.86 34.48
N ALA A 116 -19.28 -15.03 35.20
CA ALA A 116 -19.04 -14.75 36.62
C ALA A 116 -19.19 -16.03 37.45
N ARG A 117 -20.29 -16.79 37.27
CA ARG A 117 -20.48 -18.08 37.94
C ARG A 117 -19.37 -19.08 37.60
N ARG A 118 -18.91 -19.09 36.34
CA ARG A 118 -17.77 -19.94 35.95
C ARG A 118 -16.50 -19.59 36.74
N LEU A 119 -16.23 -18.31 36.94
CA LEU A 119 -15.06 -17.85 37.72
C LEU A 119 -15.21 -18.07 39.22
N GLU A 120 -16.43 -18.10 39.75
CA GLU A 120 -16.67 -18.53 41.14
C GLU A 120 -16.30 -20.01 41.33
N GLU A 121 -16.61 -20.86 40.34
CA GLU A 121 -16.29 -22.30 40.35
C GLU A 121 -14.81 -22.58 40.02
N ALA A 122 -14.23 -21.80 39.10
CA ALA A 122 -12.86 -21.95 38.62
C ALA A 122 -12.18 -20.58 38.45
N PRO A 123 -11.61 -20.02 39.53
CA PRO A 123 -10.98 -18.70 39.51
C PRO A 123 -9.76 -18.56 38.60
N ASP A 124 -9.20 -19.68 38.12
CA ASP A 124 -8.06 -19.75 37.20
C ASP A 124 -8.48 -19.91 35.72
N ASP A 125 -9.78 -19.87 35.41
CA ASP A 125 -10.29 -19.98 34.04
C ASP A 125 -10.08 -18.68 33.24
N CYS A 126 -8.87 -18.55 32.68
CA CYS A 126 -8.46 -17.38 31.92
C CYS A 126 -9.34 -17.07 30.72
N GLU A 127 -9.91 -18.08 30.09
CA GLU A 127 -10.83 -17.87 28.97
C GLU A 127 -12.13 -17.21 29.46
N ALA A 128 -12.73 -17.73 30.52
CA ALA A 128 -13.93 -17.14 31.11
C ALA A 128 -13.68 -15.71 31.60
N ARG A 129 -12.50 -15.44 32.18
CA ARG A 129 -12.08 -14.09 32.58
C ARG A 129 -11.93 -13.14 31.38
N ALA A 130 -11.30 -13.58 30.28
CA ALA A 130 -11.20 -12.78 29.05
C ALA A 130 -12.59 -12.35 28.55
N TRP A 131 -13.51 -13.31 28.50
CA TRP A 131 -14.86 -13.09 28.02
C TRP A 131 -15.70 -12.24 28.96
N LEU A 132 -15.54 -12.39 30.27
CA LEU A 132 -16.21 -11.54 31.25
C LEU A 132 -15.75 -10.08 31.09
N ALA A 133 -14.43 -9.85 30.97
CA ALA A 133 -13.87 -8.53 30.73
C ALA A 133 -14.39 -7.93 29.41
N TRP A 134 -14.41 -8.70 28.33
CA TRP A 134 -14.97 -8.26 27.05
C TRP A 134 -16.48 -7.96 27.13
N SER A 135 -17.23 -8.73 27.90
CA SER A 135 -18.68 -8.53 28.10
C SER A 135 -18.97 -7.24 28.89
N TRP A 136 -18.18 -6.93 29.92
CA TRP A 136 -18.25 -5.65 30.62
C TRP A 136 -17.92 -4.47 29.71
N LEU A 137 -16.93 -4.62 28.85
CA LEU A 137 -16.56 -3.58 27.90
C LEU A 137 -17.68 -3.25 26.91
N GLN A 138 -18.54 -4.21 26.54
CA GLN A 138 -19.73 -3.94 25.70
C GLN A 138 -20.72 -2.96 26.37
N PHE A 139 -20.64 -2.78 27.70
CA PHE A 139 -21.41 -1.79 28.45
C PHE A 139 -20.63 -0.52 28.79
N ALA A 140 -19.44 -0.35 28.22
CA ALA A 140 -18.50 0.71 28.59
C ALA A 140 -18.14 0.72 30.10
N ALA A 141 -18.23 -0.44 30.77
CA ALA A 141 -17.80 -0.65 32.15
C ALA A 141 -16.28 -0.84 32.21
N VAL A 142 -15.55 0.26 31.95
CA VAL A 142 -14.09 0.25 31.77
C VAL A 142 -13.38 -0.13 33.07
N GLU A 143 -13.81 0.38 34.22
CA GLU A 143 -13.18 0.12 35.52
C GLU A 143 -13.25 -1.37 35.88
N GLU A 144 -14.43 -1.98 35.75
CA GLU A 144 -14.65 -3.41 35.98
C GLU A 144 -13.84 -4.26 34.99
N THR A 145 -13.76 -3.84 33.74
CA THR A 145 -12.94 -4.49 32.71
C THR A 145 -11.47 -4.49 33.11
N LEU A 146 -10.93 -3.34 33.51
CA LEU A 146 -9.52 -3.21 33.90
C LEU A 146 -9.22 -3.98 35.19
N ALA A 147 -10.08 -3.90 36.20
CA ALA A 147 -9.92 -4.64 37.45
C ALA A 147 -9.86 -6.16 37.23
N LEU A 148 -10.68 -6.70 36.30
CA LEU A 148 -10.61 -8.12 35.93
C LEU A 148 -9.29 -8.49 35.25
N LEU A 149 -8.65 -7.56 34.55
CA LEU A 149 -7.41 -7.77 33.79
C LEU A 149 -6.14 -7.51 34.61
N GLU A 150 -6.26 -7.05 35.86
CA GLU A 150 -5.15 -6.89 36.81
C GLU A 150 -4.79 -8.21 37.52
N ASP A 151 -5.64 -9.23 37.43
CA ASP A 151 -5.42 -10.53 38.06
C ASP A 151 -4.24 -11.29 37.41
N GLU A 152 -3.18 -11.48 38.20
CA GLU A 152 -1.94 -12.13 37.76
C GLU A 152 -2.09 -13.63 37.48
N THR A 153 -3.19 -14.27 37.91
CA THR A 153 -3.41 -15.71 37.71
C THR A 153 -3.42 -16.12 36.23
N CYS A 154 -3.70 -15.17 35.33
CA CYS A 154 -3.74 -15.37 33.89
C CYS A 154 -2.62 -14.68 33.09
N GLY A 155 -1.55 -14.25 33.77
CA GLY A 155 -0.43 -13.51 33.18
C GLY A 155 0.65 -14.35 32.45
N GLY A 156 0.42 -15.66 32.24
CA GLY A 156 1.41 -16.60 31.69
C GLY A 156 1.83 -16.37 30.22
N THR A 157 2.61 -17.29 29.66
CA THR A 157 3.09 -17.27 28.26
C THR A 157 2.08 -17.83 27.24
N ASP A 158 0.81 -17.94 27.63
CA ASP A 158 -0.29 -18.51 26.83
C ASP A 158 -0.86 -17.43 25.88
N PRO A 159 -1.41 -17.76 24.69
CA PRO A 159 -2.20 -16.82 23.87
C PRO A 159 -3.24 -15.99 24.64
N TRP A 160 -3.72 -16.44 25.81
CA TRP A 160 -4.56 -15.61 26.70
C TRP A 160 -3.91 -14.30 27.13
N ALA A 161 -2.59 -14.25 27.32
CA ALA A 161 -1.92 -13.02 27.71
C ALA A 161 -1.94 -11.98 26.58
N ALA A 162 -1.88 -12.41 25.31
CA ALA A 162 -2.06 -11.52 24.16
C ALA A 162 -3.51 -11.01 24.11
N ARG A 163 -4.49 -11.89 24.32
CA ARG A 163 -5.90 -11.53 24.39
C ARG A 163 -6.19 -10.52 25.50
N PHE A 164 -5.65 -10.72 26.69
CA PHE A 164 -5.84 -9.81 27.83
C PHE A 164 -5.25 -8.44 27.53
N ALA A 165 -4.04 -8.39 26.97
CA ALA A 165 -3.43 -7.15 26.55
C ALA A 165 -4.27 -6.43 25.47
N LEU A 166 -4.90 -7.16 24.55
CA LEU A 166 -5.83 -6.59 23.58
C LEU A 166 -7.12 -6.06 24.22
N VAL A 167 -7.80 -6.84 25.08
CA VAL A 167 -9.01 -6.34 25.78
C VAL A 167 -8.67 -5.10 26.60
N ARG A 168 -7.52 -5.10 27.29
CA ARG A 168 -6.99 -3.95 28.02
C ARG A 168 -6.81 -2.74 27.10
N ALA A 169 -6.21 -2.94 25.92
CA ALA A 169 -6.02 -1.87 24.96
C ALA A 169 -7.35 -1.26 24.46
N TYR A 170 -8.36 -2.09 24.20
CA TYR A 170 -9.70 -1.59 23.86
C TYR A 170 -10.35 -0.83 25.01
N ALA A 171 -10.24 -1.31 26.25
CA ALA A 171 -10.79 -0.64 27.43
C ALA A 171 -10.12 0.72 27.68
N LEU A 172 -8.79 0.79 27.62
CA LEU A 172 -8.02 2.03 27.77
C LEU A 172 -8.34 3.04 26.67
N ARG A 173 -8.49 2.58 25.43
CA ARG A 173 -8.95 3.42 24.33
C ARG A 173 -10.37 3.95 24.55
N ALA A 174 -11.29 3.11 25.03
CA ALA A 174 -12.66 3.53 25.36
C ALA A 174 -12.67 4.57 26.49
N ALA A 175 -11.68 4.53 27.39
CA ALA A 175 -11.44 5.55 28.42
C ALA A 175 -10.82 6.86 27.90
N GLY A 176 -10.36 6.89 26.64
CA GLY A 176 -9.62 8.01 26.05
C GLY A 176 -8.12 8.03 26.39
N ASP A 177 -7.57 6.96 26.97
CA ASP A 177 -6.15 6.82 27.27
C ASP A 177 -5.41 6.09 26.14
N ASP A 178 -5.21 6.80 25.02
CA ASP A 178 -4.54 6.27 23.83
C ASP A 178 -3.05 5.92 24.08
N GLU A 179 -2.41 6.54 25.07
CA GLU A 179 -1.02 6.22 25.43
C GLU A 179 -0.93 4.86 26.11
N ALA A 180 -1.74 4.64 27.14
CA ALA A 180 -1.80 3.34 27.80
C ALA A 180 -2.33 2.25 26.86
N ALA A 181 -3.30 2.57 26.00
CA ALA A 181 -3.78 1.64 24.97
C ALA A 181 -2.66 1.22 24.00
N ARG A 182 -1.80 2.17 23.57
CA ARG A 182 -0.61 1.86 22.74
C ARG A 182 0.38 0.97 23.47
N ALA A 183 0.59 1.19 24.78
CA ALA A 183 1.45 0.33 25.59
C ALA A 183 0.90 -1.10 25.69
N ALA A 184 -0.42 -1.26 25.86
CA ALA A 184 -1.09 -2.56 25.90
C ALA A 184 -1.05 -3.28 24.52
N VAL A 185 -1.19 -2.56 23.40
CA VAL A 185 -0.95 -3.13 22.06
C VAL A 185 0.49 -3.61 21.90
N ALA A 186 1.48 -2.82 22.35
CA ALA A 186 2.88 -3.23 22.32
C ALA A 186 3.14 -4.46 23.21
N GLU A 187 2.43 -4.59 24.33
CA GLU A 187 2.47 -5.78 25.18
C GLU A 187 1.91 -7.02 24.45
N ALA A 188 0.76 -6.90 23.78
CA ALA A 188 0.17 -7.98 22.98
C ALA A 188 1.10 -8.44 21.84
N HIS A 189 1.77 -7.50 21.18
CA HIS A 189 2.74 -7.75 20.11
C HIS A 189 3.96 -8.57 20.56
N ARG A 190 4.41 -8.37 21.82
CA ARG A 190 5.57 -9.07 22.40
C ARG A 190 5.26 -10.49 22.88
N ARG A 191 4.01 -10.95 22.77
CA ARG A 191 3.65 -12.31 23.17
C ARG A 191 4.10 -13.31 22.11
N ASP A 192 4.43 -14.53 22.54
CA ASP A 192 4.92 -15.58 21.63
C ASP A 192 3.80 -16.12 20.73
N GLU A 193 2.59 -16.24 21.29
CA GLU A 193 1.41 -16.77 20.63
C GLU A 193 0.20 -15.86 20.82
N ALA A 194 -0.71 -15.88 19.85
CA ALA A 194 -2.03 -15.26 19.92
C ALA A 194 -3.03 -16.06 19.07
N PHE A 195 -4.31 -15.99 19.43
CA PHE A 195 -5.36 -16.56 18.61
C PHE A 195 -5.43 -15.87 17.24
N ALA A 196 -5.89 -16.58 16.21
CA ALA A 196 -5.96 -16.03 14.85
C ALA A 196 -6.84 -14.77 14.77
N SER A 197 -7.98 -14.76 15.48
CA SER A 197 -8.87 -13.60 15.63
C SER A 197 -8.15 -12.40 16.25
N ASP A 198 -7.30 -12.66 17.23
CA ASP A 198 -6.63 -11.64 18.04
C ASP A 198 -5.51 -10.98 17.26
N ARG A 199 -4.80 -11.73 16.42
CA ARG A 199 -3.80 -11.18 15.49
C ARG A 199 -4.45 -10.19 14.52
N ALA A 200 -5.62 -10.50 13.99
CA ALA A 200 -6.34 -9.56 13.11
C ALA A 200 -6.76 -8.29 13.87
N ALA A 201 -7.28 -8.45 15.08
CA ALA A 201 -7.68 -7.34 15.94
C ALA A 201 -6.49 -6.47 16.38
N LEU A 202 -5.34 -7.07 16.65
CA LEU A 202 -4.09 -6.38 16.99
C LEU A 202 -3.68 -5.42 15.87
N VAL A 203 -3.65 -5.90 14.63
CA VAL A 203 -3.30 -5.07 13.46
C VAL A 203 -4.30 -3.93 13.26
N ALA A 204 -5.59 -4.23 13.39
CA ALA A 204 -6.64 -3.22 13.23
C ALA A 204 -6.60 -2.15 14.33
N LEU A 205 -6.45 -2.55 15.60
CA LEU A 205 -6.35 -1.61 16.72
C LEU A 205 -5.07 -0.78 16.66
N GLU A 206 -3.96 -1.39 16.26
CA GLU A 206 -2.71 -0.66 16.04
C GLU A 206 -2.86 0.43 14.96
N ARG A 207 -3.56 0.14 13.86
CA ARG A 207 -3.85 1.13 12.81
C ARG A 207 -4.68 2.29 13.35
N ILE A 208 -5.60 2.03 14.26
CA ILE A 208 -6.43 3.06 14.87
C ILE A 208 -5.61 3.94 15.82
N LEU A 209 -4.79 3.33 16.67
CA LEU A 209 -3.99 4.03 17.68
C LEU A 209 -2.74 4.71 17.10
N ARG A 210 -2.26 4.24 15.95
CA ARG A 210 -1.07 4.74 15.25
C ARG A 210 -1.35 4.81 13.74
N PRO A 211 -2.30 5.65 13.28
CA PRO A 211 -2.69 5.74 11.86
C PRO A 211 -1.53 6.11 10.94
N ASP A 212 -0.57 6.80 11.52
CA ASP A 212 0.64 7.27 10.87
C ASP A 212 1.61 6.09 10.62
N ARG A 213 1.64 5.05 11.47
CA ARG A 213 2.65 3.98 11.45
C ARG A 213 2.66 3.22 10.11
N PHE A 214 3.85 3.00 9.57
CA PHE A 214 4.01 2.17 8.38
C PHE A 214 3.60 0.72 8.69
N PRO A 215 2.68 0.12 7.92
CA PRO A 215 2.43 -1.31 8.00
C PRO A 215 3.71 -2.08 7.66
N GLU A 216 3.88 -3.25 8.28
CA GLU A 216 5.09 -4.04 8.07
C GLU A 216 5.16 -4.66 6.69
N LEU A 217 4.02 -5.08 6.14
CA LEU A 217 3.85 -5.46 4.76
C LEU A 217 2.77 -4.57 4.17
N ARG A 218 3.03 -4.02 3.00
CA ARG A 218 2.03 -3.33 2.18
C ARG A 218 2.23 -3.69 0.73
N TRP A 219 1.13 -3.86 0.01
CA TRP A 219 1.19 -4.11 -1.41
C TRP A 219 0.09 -3.36 -2.15
N ARG A 220 0.38 -3.03 -3.40
CA ARG A 220 -0.57 -2.51 -4.38
C ARG A 220 -0.21 -3.06 -5.75
N ILE A 221 -1.20 -3.48 -6.51
CA ILE A 221 -1.07 -3.87 -7.90
C ILE A 221 -2.17 -3.15 -8.68
N ASP A 222 -1.77 -2.32 -9.63
CA ASP A 222 -2.66 -1.54 -10.48
C ASP A 222 -2.56 -2.08 -11.91
N LEU A 223 -3.67 -2.59 -12.42
CA LEU A 223 -3.83 -2.90 -13.84
C LEU A 223 -4.46 -1.69 -14.54
N LEU A 224 -3.85 -1.25 -15.61
CA LEU A 224 -4.20 -0.04 -16.35
C LEU A 224 -4.56 -0.40 -17.78
N ALA A 225 -5.65 0.14 -18.30
CA ALA A 225 -6.00 0.05 -19.70
C ALA A 225 -6.72 1.31 -20.15
N GLY A 226 -6.42 1.83 -21.34
CA GLY A 226 -7.08 3.05 -21.79
C GLY A 226 -6.51 3.62 -23.08
N PHE A 227 -6.55 4.94 -23.19
CA PHE A 227 -6.18 5.67 -24.39
C PHE A 227 -5.49 6.98 -24.04
N SER A 228 -4.49 7.37 -24.83
CA SER A 228 -3.78 8.65 -24.76
C SER A 228 -3.78 9.29 -26.15
N THR A 229 -3.99 10.61 -26.19
CA THR A 229 -3.90 11.35 -27.45
C THR A 229 -2.46 11.66 -27.84
N ASN A 230 -1.56 11.82 -26.88
CA ASN A 230 -0.12 11.95 -27.07
C ASN A 230 0.68 11.15 -26.02
N PRO A 231 0.96 9.86 -26.23
CA PRO A 231 1.75 9.09 -25.28
C PRO A 231 3.21 9.56 -25.21
N LEU A 232 3.70 10.29 -26.23
CA LEU A 232 5.09 10.73 -26.35
C LEU A 232 5.41 12.00 -25.56
N LEU A 233 4.39 12.74 -25.14
CA LEU A 233 4.53 13.95 -24.29
C LEU A 233 5.65 14.91 -24.75
N GLY A 234 5.82 15.08 -26.07
CA GLY A 234 6.84 15.95 -26.66
C GLY A 234 8.28 15.49 -26.41
N ALA A 235 8.56 14.18 -26.48
CA ALA A 235 9.92 13.64 -26.50
C ALA A 235 10.69 14.11 -27.77
N PRO A 236 12.02 14.28 -27.73
CA PRO A 236 12.84 14.52 -28.91
C PRO A 236 12.56 13.45 -29.98
N GLY A 237 12.10 13.88 -31.15
CA GLY A 237 11.66 12.98 -32.22
C GLY A 237 10.18 12.57 -32.15
N ASP A 238 9.33 13.30 -31.42
CA ASP A 238 7.87 13.16 -31.46
C ASP A 238 7.40 13.25 -32.94
N PRO A 239 6.84 12.16 -33.52
CA PRO A 239 6.35 12.11 -34.89
C PRO A 239 5.25 13.12 -35.19
N ARG A 240 4.66 13.80 -34.20
CA ARG A 240 3.80 14.96 -34.44
C ARG A 240 4.52 16.09 -35.17
N LEU A 241 5.82 16.26 -34.93
CA LEU A 241 6.65 17.16 -35.73
C LEU A 241 6.74 16.69 -37.19
N ALA A 242 6.54 15.40 -37.44
CA ALA A 242 6.38 14.79 -38.75
C ALA A 242 4.92 14.65 -39.22
N ALA A 243 3.95 15.27 -38.52
CA ALA A 243 2.51 15.20 -38.78
C ALA A 243 1.88 13.78 -38.72
N GLU A 244 2.47 12.86 -37.96
CA GLU A 244 1.91 11.52 -37.75
C GLU A 244 0.91 11.46 -36.60
N ASP A 245 -0.06 10.54 -36.69
CA ASP A 245 -1.04 10.29 -35.63
C ASP A 245 -0.41 9.49 -34.49
N THR A 246 -0.07 10.16 -33.40
CA THR A 246 0.55 9.53 -32.22
C THR A 246 -0.47 8.98 -31.22
N ARG A 247 -1.77 9.00 -31.53
CA ARG A 247 -2.80 8.47 -30.62
C ARG A 247 -2.59 6.97 -30.39
N SER A 248 -2.66 6.55 -29.14
CA SER A 248 -2.43 5.14 -28.79
C SER A 248 -3.35 4.65 -27.68
N ALA A 249 -3.82 3.42 -27.83
CA ALA A 249 -4.27 2.65 -26.69
C ALA A 249 -3.07 2.32 -25.79
N VAL A 250 -3.30 2.30 -24.49
CA VAL A 250 -2.28 2.01 -23.47
C VAL A 250 -2.75 0.90 -22.57
N ILE A 251 -1.86 -0.03 -22.24
CA ILE A 251 -2.04 -1.03 -21.19
C ILE A 251 -0.84 -1.00 -20.27
N GLY A 252 -1.04 -1.25 -18.99
CA GLY A 252 0.06 -1.21 -18.05
C GLY A 252 -0.20 -1.98 -16.78
N VAL A 253 0.88 -2.27 -16.08
CA VAL A 253 0.87 -2.84 -14.74
C VAL A 253 1.83 -2.02 -13.90
N GLU A 254 1.33 -1.45 -12.82
CA GLU A 254 2.16 -0.90 -11.76
C GLU A 254 2.02 -1.79 -10.54
N SER A 255 3.12 -2.10 -9.88
CA SER A 255 3.05 -2.76 -8.58
C SER A 255 3.93 -2.07 -7.58
N PHE A 256 3.55 -2.20 -6.33
CA PHE A 256 4.25 -1.66 -5.18
C PHE A 256 4.25 -2.72 -4.09
N LEU A 257 5.42 -2.97 -3.52
CA LEU A 257 5.60 -3.86 -2.38
C LEU A 257 6.48 -3.13 -1.36
N GLY A 258 5.96 -2.89 -0.17
CA GLY A 258 6.71 -2.32 0.94
C GLY A 258 6.83 -3.34 2.08
N PHE A 259 8.04 -3.47 2.61
CA PHE A 259 8.40 -4.32 3.72
C PHE A 259 9.16 -3.50 4.76
N ALA A 260 8.61 -3.38 5.96
CA ALA A 260 9.15 -2.63 7.08
C ALA A 260 8.91 -3.37 8.39
N PRO A 261 9.60 -4.49 8.67
CA PRO A 261 9.31 -5.31 9.84
C PRO A 261 9.44 -4.50 11.15
N ASP A 262 8.61 -4.83 12.14
CA ASP A 262 8.71 -4.24 13.48
C ASP A 262 9.51 -5.17 14.39
N PHE A 263 10.71 -4.74 14.76
CA PHE A 263 11.53 -5.47 15.74
C PHE A 263 11.36 -4.94 17.15
N HIS A 264 10.33 -4.11 17.40
CA HIS A 264 10.13 -3.36 18.65
C HIS A 264 11.29 -2.42 18.99
N PHE A 265 12.07 -2.05 17.98
CA PHE A 265 13.07 -1.01 18.04
C PHE A 265 12.55 0.21 17.30
N PRO A 266 12.91 1.42 17.75
CA PRO A 266 12.51 2.64 17.07
C PRO A 266 13.10 2.75 15.65
N LEU A 267 14.15 1.99 15.35
CA LEU A 267 14.76 1.95 14.03
C LEU A 267 14.30 0.69 13.29
N ARG A 268 13.51 0.86 12.24
CA ARG A 268 12.96 -0.23 11.41
C ARG A 268 13.61 -0.23 10.04
N PRO A 269 14.09 -1.38 9.52
CA PRO A 269 14.54 -1.43 8.14
C PRO A 269 13.34 -1.27 7.20
N LEU A 270 13.60 -0.72 6.03
CA LEU A 270 12.63 -0.55 4.95
C LEU A 270 13.18 -1.15 3.67
N LEU A 271 12.35 -1.91 2.98
CA LEU A 271 12.51 -2.32 1.59
C LEU A 271 11.23 -1.98 0.83
N GLU A 272 11.34 -1.21 -0.24
CA GLU A 272 10.25 -0.96 -1.17
C GLU A 272 10.67 -1.38 -2.58
N LEU A 273 9.74 -1.97 -3.32
CA LEU A 273 9.89 -2.32 -4.73
C LEU A 273 8.71 -1.74 -5.50
N GLN A 274 8.98 -1.10 -6.64
CA GLN A 274 7.98 -0.48 -7.47
C GLN A 274 8.28 -0.71 -8.96
N PRO A 275 8.08 -1.93 -9.49
CA PRO A 275 8.18 -2.16 -10.92
C PRO A 275 6.91 -1.68 -11.63
N LYS A 276 7.11 -1.01 -12.77
CA LYS A 276 6.06 -0.47 -13.64
C LYS A 276 6.34 -0.85 -15.08
N VAL A 277 5.29 -1.29 -15.77
CA VAL A 277 5.32 -1.61 -17.20
C VAL A 277 4.19 -0.87 -17.88
N GLU A 278 4.49 -0.18 -18.98
CA GLU A 278 3.50 0.49 -19.81
C GLU A 278 3.76 0.15 -21.27
N TYR A 279 2.73 -0.31 -21.97
CA TYR A 279 2.77 -0.67 -23.38
C TYR A 279 1.81 0.21 -24.17
N PHE A 280 2.33 0.83 -25.23
CA PHE A 280 1.56 1.57 -26.21
C PHE A 280 1.29 0.68 -27.43
N LEU A 281 0.02 0.58 -27.83
CA LEU A 281 -0.40 -0.31 -28.92
C LEU A 281 -0.34 0.35 -30.30
N GLY A 282 -0.21 1.68 -30.37
CA GLY A 282 -0.04 2.42 -31.61
C GLY A 282 1.36 2.22 -32.18
N ARG A 283 1.47 1.88 -33.47
CA ARG A 283 2.76 1.63 -34.14
C ARG A 283 3.80 2.75 -33.96
N PRO A 284 3.50 4.05 -34.16
CA PRO A 284 4.51 5.11 -34.01
C PRO A 284 4.96 5.30 -32.55
N THR A 285 4.26 4.69 -31.61
CA THR A 285 4.46 4.89 -30.17
C THR A 285 4.83 3.61 -29.43
N ALA A 286 4.76 2.46 -30.10
CA ALA A 286 5.01 1.15 -29.50
C ALA A 286 6.44 1.04 -28.97
N ASP A 287 7.37 1.67 -29.67
CA ASP A 287 8.78 1.80 -29.30
C ASP A 287 8.99 2.53 -27.96
N GLN A 288 8.06 3.42 -27.57
CA GLN A 288 8.10 4.11 -26.29
C GLN A 288 7.48 3.31 -25.14
N SER A 289 7.08 2.06 -25.39
CA SER A 289 6.72 1.15 -24.31
C SER A 289 7.94 0.92 -23.41
N TYR A 290 7.73 0.81 -22.10
CA TYR A 290 8.84 0.79 -21.16
C TYR A 290 8.62 -0.08 -19.93
N LEU A 291 9.73 -0.42 -19.29
CA LEU A 291 9.82 -1.02 -17.97
C LEU A 291 10.63 -0.08 -17.07
N ASP A 292 9.99 0.45 -16.03
CA ASP A 292 10.65 1.16 -14.93
C ASP A 292 10.78 0.21 -13.74
N LEU A 293 12.01 0.00 -13.28
CA LEU A 293 12.33 -0.76 -12.08
C LEU A 293 12.89 0.21 -11.05
N SER A 294 12.10 0.54 -10.04
CA SER A 294 12.57 1.34 -8.91
C SER A 294 12.27 0.67 -7.57
N GLY A 295 12.97 1.11 -6.53
CA GLY A 295 12.77 0.61 -5.18
C GLY A 295 13.54 1.45 -4.17
N ARG A 296 13.34 1.20 -2.88
CA ARG A 296 14.04 1.87 -1.78
C ARG A 296 14.56 0.85 -0.79
N VAL A 297 15.76 1.07 -0.27
CA VAL A 297 16.29 0.35 0.89
C VAL A 297 16.70 1.40 1.91
N GLY A 298 16.19 1.32 3.13
CA GLY A 298 16.40 2.39 4.09
C GLY A 298 16.10 2.00 5.53
N LEU A 299 16.02 3.04 6.36
CA LEU A 299 15.71 2.95 7.78
C LEU A 299 14.63 3.99 8.10
N VAL A 300 13.60 3.55 8.81
CA VAL A 300 12.55 4.39 9.38
C VAL A 300 12.81 4.54 10.87
N LEU A 301 12.93 5.78 11.33
CA LEU A 301 12.95 6.14 12.73
C LEU A 301 11.52 6.44 13.19
N ASP A 302 10.92 5.44 13.84
CA ASP A 302 9.54 5.38 14.31
C ASP A 302 9.47 5.81 15.80
N TRP A 303 10.10 6.94 16.12
CA TRP A 303 9.84 7.63 17.39
C TRP A 303 8.54 8.41 17.26
N GLU A 304 7.72 8.45 18.31
CA GLU A 304 6.54 9.31 18.36
C GLU A 304 6.91 10.71 17.84
N MET A 305 6.13 11.23 16.89
CA MET A 305 6.47 12.34 15.98
C MET A 305 7.50 13.37 16.49
N PRO A 306 8.49 13.77 15.67
CA PRO A 306 8.61 13.57 14.23
C PRO A 306 9.19 12.21 13.84
N ARG A 307 8.81 11.74 12.65
CA ARG A 307 9.30 10.47 12.07
C ARG A 307 10.24 10.74 10.93
N PHE A 308 11.31 9.97 10.83
CA PHE A 308 12.32 10.15 9.80
C PHE A 308 12.48 8.90 8.95
N LEU A 309 12.61 9.08 7.64
CA LEU A 309 13.05 8.06 6.71
C LEU A 309 14.40 8.50 6.15
N LEU A 310 15.37 7.60 6.15
CA LEU A 310 16.58 7.71 5.34
C LEU A 310 16.65 6.50 4.42
N ALA A 311 16.63 6.72 3.11
CA ALA A 311 16.60 5.65 2.13
C ALA A 311 17.56 5.88 0.98
N TYR A 312 18.05 4.79 0.43
CA TYR A 312 18.70 4.72 -0.86
C TYR A 312 17.71 4.21 -1.90
N ARG A 313 17.56 4.94 -3.01
CA ARG A 313 16.63 4.66 -4.11
C ARG A 313 17.39 4.40 -5.41
N PRO A 314 17.54 3.14 -5.84
CA PRO A 314 17.88 2.83 -7.22
C PRO A 314 16.66 2.97 -8.14
N GLY A 315 16.89 3.35 -9.39
CA GLY A 315 15.88 3.35 -10.44
C GLY A 315 16.50 3.03 -11.79
N TYR A 316 15.81 2.25 -12.61
CA TYR A 316 16.28 1.86 -13.94
C TYR A 316 15.13 1.94 -14.91
N LEU A 317 15.34 2.59 -16.05
CA LEU A 317 14.36 2.66 -17.11
C LEU A 317 14.87 1.88 -18.32
N MET A 318 14.03 0.99 -18.84
CA MET A 318 14.27 0.26 -20.07
C MET A 318 13.19 0.59 -21.08
N LEU A 319 13.58 1.11 -22.24
CA LEU A 319 12.70 1.33 -23.38
C LEU A 319 12.66 0.07 -24.24
N PHE A 320 11.53 -0.21 -24.87
CA PHE A 320 11.37 -1.31 -25.84
C PHE A 320 11.62 -0.84 -27.29
N ASP A 321 12.34 0.29 -27.46
CA ASP A 321 12.78 0.86 -28.74
C ASP A 321 14.10 0.25 -29.23
N ASP A 322 14.35 0.37 -30.54
CA ASP A 322 15.65 0.06 -31.15
C ASP A 322 16.64 1.17 -30.78
N ASP A 323 17.93 0.86 -30.77
CA ASP A 323 18.95 1.85 -30.53
C ASP A 323 19.03 2.80 -31.74
N ARG A 324 18.16 3.81 -31.77
CA ARG A 324 18.15 4.87 -32.80
C ARG A 324 19.49 5.64 -32.85
N TYR A 325 20.31 5.54 -31.81
CA TYR A 325 21.64 6.16 -31.72
C TYR A 325 22.76 5.23 -32.18
N GLY A 326 22.46 3.95 -32.37
CA GLY A 326 23.31 2.97 -33.02
C GLY A 326 23.44 3.30 -34.51
N SER A 327 24.38 4.17 -34.86
CA SER A 327 24.70 4.60 -36.24
C SER A 327 25.13 3.48 -37.22
N GLY A 328 24.94 2.20 -36.88
CA GLY A 328 25.11 1.09 -37.79
C GLY A 328 23.77 0.73 -38.45
N PRO A 329 23.73 0.42 -39.76
CA PRO A 329 22.57 -0.25 -40.33
C PRO A 329 22.35 -1.53 -39.52
N THR A 330 21.31 -1.56 -38.68
CA THR A 330 20.95 -2.74 -37.92
C THR A 330 20.62 -3.81 -38.94
N SER A 331 21.59 -4.69 -39.20
CA SER A 331 21.48 -5.84 -40.11
C SER A 331 20.44 -6.88 -39.66
N SER A 332 19.61 -6.54 -38.68
CA SER A 332 18.42 -7.26 -38.32
C SER A 332 17.43 -7.18 -39.48
N THR A 333 17.52 -8.16 -40.37
CA THR A 333 16.50 -8.46 -41.38
C THR A 333 15.22 -8.98 -40.75
N ASP A 334 15.14 -9.04 -39.42
CA ASP A 334 13.98 -9.52 -38.68
C ASP A 334 13.20 -8.31 -38.11
N PRO A 335 12.15 -7.85 -38.80
CA PRO A 335 11.34 -6.69 -38.38
C PRO A 335 10.53 -6.95 -37.10
N TYR A 336 10.73 -8.09 -36.44
CA TYR A 336 10.00 -8.50 -35.25
C TYR A 336 10.85 -8.51 -33.96
N TRP A 337 12.14 -8.20 -34.03
CA TRP A 337 13.01 -8.14 -32.83
C TRP A 337 13.73 -6.81 -32.70
N VAL A 338 13.36 -6.09 -31.64
CA VAL A 338 13.99 -4.86 -31.18
C VAL A 338 14.76 -5.20 -29.88
N GLU A 339 16.04 -4.82 -29.79
CA GLU A 339 16.83 -5.04 -28.57
C GLU A 339 16.47 -3.96 -27.53
N PRO A 340 15.98 -4.33 -26.34
CA PRO A 340 15.57 -3.33 -25.35
C PRO A 340 16.76 -2.49 -24.86
N LEU A 341 16.56 -1.18 -24.77
CA LEU A 341 17.58 -0.20 -24.39
C LEU A 341 17.44 0.18 -22.91
N TRP A 342 18.49 -0.04 -22.12
CA TRP A 342 18.58 0.54 -20.78
C TRP A 342 18.87 2.04 -20.92
N TYR A 343 17.81 2.83 -20.80
CA TYR A 343 17.85 4.25 -21.09
C TYR A 343 18.53 5.06 -19.98
N TYR A 344 18.24 4.75 -18.71
CA TYR A 344 19.00 5.31 -17.60
C TYR A 344 19.16 4.34 -16.41
N ALA A 345 20.16 4.63 -15.59
CA ALA A 345 20.30 4.14 -14.22
C ALA A 345 20.41 5.34 -13.26
N ALA A 346 19.63 5.34 -12.18
CA ALA A 346 19.58 6.40 -11.19
C ALA A 346 19.88 5.84 -9.80
N HIS A 347 20.66 6.59 -9.02
CA HIS A 347 21.03 6.26 -7.66
C HIS A 347 20.89 7.49 -6.78
N ARG A 348 19.99 7.42 -5.81
CA ARG A 348 19.60 8.58 -5.00
C ARG A 348 19.57 8.24 -3.51
N VAL A 349 19.92 9.20 -2.67
CA VAL A 349 19.63 9.19 -1.23
C VAL A 349 18.46 10.13 -0.98
N GLU A 350 17.49 9.66 -0.22
CA GLU A 350 16.26 10.37 0.12
C GLU A 350 16.15 10.46 1.65
N VAL A 351 15.72 11.63 2.11
CA VAL A 351 15.36 11.88 3.50
C VAL A 351 13.91 12.38 3.52
N GLU A 352 13.08 11.78 4.35
CA GLU A 352 11.73 12.27 4.62
C GLU A 352 11.57 12.52 6.12
N ALA A 353 10.90 13.60 6.47
CA ALA A 353 10.60 13.98 7.85
C ALA A 353 9.11 14.28 7.96
N GLU A 354 8.37 13.42 8.64
CA GLU A 354 6.99 13.69 8.99
C GLU A 354 6.98 14.52 10.28
N ILE A 355 6.69 15.81 10.12
CA ILE A 355 6.80 16.80 11.20
C ILE A 355 5.50 16.80 12.03
N ARG A 356 4.36 16.64 11.35
CA ARG A 356 3.02 16.48 11.92
C ARG A 356 2.24 15.48 11.05
N PRO A 357 1.14 14.88 11.56
CA PRO A 357 0.33 13.95 10.76
C PRO A 357 -0.17 14.53 9.42
N TRP A 358 -0.21 15.86 9.32
CA TRP A 358 -0.63 16.61 8.14
C TRP A 358 0.51 17.28 7.37
N LEU A 359 1.78 17.16 7.80
CA LEU A 359 2.92 17.85 7.20
C LEU A 359 4.15 16.94 7.07
N LEU A 360 4.57 16.77 5.83
CA LEU A 360 5.77 16.06 5.40
C LEU A 360 6.76 17.04 4.79
N ALA A 361 8.03 16.96 5.20
CA ALA A 361 9.14 17.55 4.48
C ALA A 361 9.99 16.42 3.87
N PHE A 362 10.55 16.66 2.69
CA PHE A 362 11.43 15.69 2.05
C PHE A 362 12.57 16.39 1.31
N ALA A 363 13.65 15.66 1.13
CA ALA A 363 14.78 16.04 0.31
C ALA A 363 15.43 14.80 -0.29
N GLY A 364 16.13 14.96 -1.40
CA GLY A 364 17.08 13.95 -1.82
C GLY A 364 18.11 14.48 -2.79
N ALA A 365 19.14 13.69 -2.95
CA ALA A 365 20.26 13.98 -3.83
C ALA A 365 20.76 12.69 -4.46
N GLY A 366 21.20 12.73 -5.71
CA GLY A 366 21.61 11.54 -6.43
C GLY A 366 22.33 11.82 -7.73
N ARG A 367 22.62 10.75 -8.45
CA ARG A 367 23.19 10.76 -9.79
C ARG A 367 22.34 9.91 -10.71
N ARG A 368 22.15 10.39 -11.94
CA ARG A 368 21.49 9.67 -13.01
C ARG A 368 22.42 9.57 -14.21
N GLU A 369 22.60 8.36 -14.69
CA GLU A 369 23.44 8.03 -15.84
C GLU A 369 22.53 7.61 -16.97
N PHE A 370 22.51 8.42 -18.02
CA PHE A 370 21.73 8.17 -19.23
C PHE A 370 22.58 7.44 -20.26
N TYR A 371 21.91 6.75 -21.17
CA TYR A 371 22.53 6.19 -22.36
C TYR A 371 23.26 7.28 -23.17
N GLU A 372 22.62 8.44 -23.34
CA GLU A 372 23.27 9.65 -23.83
C GLU A 372 24.11 10.31 -22.72
N LEU A 373 25.43 10.11 -22.76
CA LEU A 373 26.33 10.59 -21.71
C LEU A 373 26.24 12.10 -21.42
N GLY A 374 25.87 12.94 -22.40
CA GLY A 374 25.67 14.38 -22.21
C GLY A 374 24.57 14.71 -21.19
N ARG A 375 23.51 13.88 -21.11
CA ARG A 375 22.39 14.08 -20.19
C ARG A 375 22.66 13.58 -18.77
N SER A 376 23.70 12.78 -18.58
CA SER A 376 24.07 12.25 -17.27
C SER A 376 24.27 13.39 -16.28
N ARG A 377 23.67 13.31 -15.10
CA ARG A 377 23.53 14.47 -14.22
C ARG A 377 23.50 14.14 -12.73
N THR A 378 23.83 15.13 -11.92
CA THR A 378 23.59 15.13 -10.47
C THR A 378 22.27 15.82 -10.21
N GLU A 379 21.42 15.23 -9.37
CA GLU A 379 20.07 15.72 -9.09
C GLU A 379 19.98 16.05 -7.60
N VAL A 380 19.38 17.20 -7.26
CA VAL A 380 19.00 17.57 -5.89
C VAL A 380 17.59 18.13 -5.93
N ASP A 381 16.74 17.70 -5.02
CA ASP A 381 15.42 18.29 -4.84
C ASP A 381 14.96 18.18 -3.40
N GLY A 382 13.91 18.94 -3.10
CA GLY A 382 13.23 18.86 -1.82
C GLY A 382 11.93 19.65 -1.86
N GLY A 383 11.15 19.49 -0.81
CA GLY A 383 9.84 20.09 -0.76
C GLY A 383 9.06 19.78 0.49
N PHE A 384 7.81 20.19 0.44
CA PHE A 384 6.82 19.98 1.47
C PHE A 384 5.56 19.41 0.85
N GLY A 385 4.84 18.62 1.62
CA GLY A 385 3.48 18.26 1.29
C GLY A 385 2.65 18.07 2.54
N GLY A 386 1.35 18.10 2.38
CA GLY A 386 0.47 17.96 3.52
C GLY A 386 -0.96 17.58 3.16
N SER A 387 -1.74 17.32 4.21
CA SER A 387 -3.14 16.96 4.11
C SER A 387 -3.99 17.77 5.09
N ALA A 388 -5.10 18.33 4.65
CA ALA A 388 -6.05 19.02 5.51
C ALA A 388 -7.46 18.43 5.33
N PRO A 389 -8.10 17.90 6.38
CA PRO A 389 -9.51 17.54 6.29
C PRO A 389 -10.34 18.83 6.15
N LEU A 390 -11.09 18.96 5.05
CA LEU A 390 -12.01 20.07 4.82
C LEU A 390 -13.40 19.78 5.38
N SER A 391 -13.78 18.49 5.41
CA SER A 391 -14.98 17.96 6.07
C SER A 391 -14.79 16.45 6.32
N GLU A 392 -15.78 15.78 6.92
CA GLU A 392 -15.78 14.32 7.08
C GLU A 392 -15.67 13.55 5.75
N ARG A 393 -16.07 14.20 4.64
CA ARG A 393 -16.06 13.60 3.29
C ARG A 393 -15.00 14.18 2.37
N LEU A 394 -14.32 15.25 2.77
CA LEU A 394 -13.41 15.99 1.90
C LEU A 394 -12.03 16.11 2.54
N THR A 395 -11.02 15.69 1.81
CA THR A 395 -9.62 15.85 2.21
C THR A 395 -8.86 16.58 1.12
N LEU A 396 -8.21 17.67 1.49
CA LEU A 396 -7.27 18.39 0.64
C LEU A 396 -5.88 17.80 0.85
N LEU A 397 -5.18 17.50 -0.24
CA LEU A 397 -3.78 17.14 -0.26
C LEU A 397 -3.03 18.17 -1.09
N TRP A 398 -1.84 18.57 -0.68
CA TRP A 398 -1.03 19.56 -1.40
C TRP A 398 0.44 19.21 -1.38
N THR A 399 1.17 19.68 -2.39
CA THR A 399 2.61 19.50 -2.54
C THR A 399 3.25 20.78 -3.08
N LEU A 400 4.49 21.04 -2.69
CA LEU A 400 5.35 22.09 -3.20
C LEU A 400 6.79 21.56 -3.23
N THR A 401 7.41 21.59 -4.40
CA THR A 401 8.76 21.02 -4.60
C THR A 401 9.64 21.99 -5.39
N ALA A 402 10.94 21.89 -5.15
CA ALA A 402 11.97 22.60 -5.90
C ALA A 402 13.10 21.63 -6.24
N ARG A 403 13.71 21.81 -7.41
CA ARG A 403 14.77 20.93 -7.93
C ARG A 403 15.88 21.71 -8.61
N GLY A 404 17.07 21.11 -8.59
CA GLY A 404 18.23 21.51 -9.37
C GLY A 404 18.92 20.26 -9.93
N GLN A 405 19.30 20.32 -11.19
CA GLN A 405 19.99 19.23 -11.88
C GLN A 405 21.17 19.80 -12.66
N TRP A 406 22.32 19.15 -12.53
CA TRP A 406 23.59 19.54 -13.17
C TRP A 406 24.10 18.41 -14.03
N ALA A 407 23.98 18.58 -15.34
CA ALA A 407 24.33 17.61 -16.35
C ALA A 407 25.80 17.69 -16.76
N VAL A 408 26.25 16.67 -17.50
CA VAL A 408 27.59 16.65 -18.09
C VAL A 408 27.70 17.69 -19.20
N ASP A 409 26.65 17.83 -20.01
CA ASP A 409 26.49 18.93 -20.96
C ASP A 409 25.61 20.02 -20.30
N PRO A 410 26.18 21.21 -20.01
CA PRO A 410 25.47 22.28 -19.33
C PRO A 410 24.17 22.69 -20.00
N ALA A 411 24.01 22.47 -21.31
CA ALA A 411 22.75 22.74 -21.99
C ALA A 411 21.54 22.08 -21.30
N TYR A 412 21.75 20.92 -20.66
CA TYR A 412 20.73 20.16 -19.93
C TYR A 412 20.65 20.49 -18.43
N ASP A 413 21.41 21.47 -17.93
CA ASP A 413 21.23 21.96 -16.55
C ASP A 413 19.81 22.52 -16.40
N VAL A 414 19.14 22.16 -15.31
CA VAL A 414 17.76 22.60 -15.08
C VAL A 414 17.52 22.92 -13.62
N GLY A 415 16.92 24.09 -13.39
CA GLY A 415 16.27 24.45 -12.13
C GLY A 415 14.77 24.43 -12.32
N GLY A 416 14.02 24.01 -11.30
CA GLY A 416 12.56 23.95 -11.42
C GLY A 416 11.83 24.02 -10.10
N VAL A 417 10.56 24.42 -10.18
CA VAL A 417 9.62 24.38 -9.06
C VAL A 417 8.30 23.80 -9.52
N SER A 418 7.62 23.10 -8.62
CA SER A 418 6.30 22.55 -8.90
C SER A 418 5.42 22.55 -7.68
N GLY A 419 4.12 22.59 -7.91
CA GLY A 419 3.13 22.48 -6.85
C GLY A 419 1.87 21.81 -7.33
N GLY A 420 1.25 21.06 -6.43
CA GLY A 420 0.05 20.29 -6.71
C GLY A 420 -0.99 20.43 -5.61
N VAL A 421 -2.25 20.32 -6.01
CA VAL A 421 -3.40 20.23 -5.09
C VAL A 421 -4.30 19.10 -5.56
N ASN A 422 -4.71 18.23 -4.63
CA ASN A 422 -5.67 17.16 -4.86
C ASN A 422 -6.80 17.24 -3.83
N VAL A 423 -8.03 17.09 -4.26
CA VAL A 423 -9.22 16.98 -3.40
C VAL A 423 -9.77 15.57 -3.53
N ALA A 424 -9.75 14.83 -2.42
CA ALA A 424 -10.37 13.52 -2.31
C ALA A 424 -11.76 13.65 -1.68
N VAL A 425 -12.76 13.03 -2.30
CA VAL A 425 -14.16 13.07 -1.91
C VAL A 425 -14.63 11.65 -1.60
N ARG A 426 -15.13 11.42 -0.38
CA ARG A 426 -15.85 10.20 -0.01
C ARG A 426 -17.29 10.32 -0.47
N LEU A 427 -17.70 9.43 -1.37
CA LEU A 427 -19.05 9.30 -1.88
C LEU A 427 -19.80 8.21 -1.09
N PRO A 428 -21.13 8.10 -1.21
CA PRO A 428 -21.90 7.04 -0.55
C PRO A 428 -21.43 5.62 -0.93
N ASP A 429 -21.76 4.65 -0.08
CA ASP A 429 -21.52 3.22 -0.32
C ASP A 429 -20.05 2.86 -0.60
N GLY A 430 -19.10 3.61 -0.02
CA GLY A 430 -17.66 3.36 -0.17
C GLY A 430 -17.07 3.83 -1.51
N TRP A 431 -17.84 4.50 -2.36
CA TRP A 431 -17.30 5.14 -3.56
C TRP A 431 -16.42 6.33 -3.20
N SER A 432 -15.51 6.70 -4.09
CA SER A 432 -14.71 7.92 -3.91
C SER A 432 -14.40 8.58 -5.23
N ALA A 433 -14.26 9.91 -5.21
CA ALA A 433 -13.78 10.69 -6.34
C ALA A 433 -12.54 11.50 -5.95
N ARG A 434 -11.70 11.79 -6.93
CA ARG A 434 -10.50 12.62 -6.78
C ARG A 434 -10.47 13.65 -7.89
N PHE A 435 -10.12 14.88 -7.55
CA PHE A 435 -9.78 15.93 -8.50
C PHE A 435 -8.38 16.46 -8.17
N GLY A 436 -7.52 16.61 -9.17
CA GLY A 436 -6.14 17.04 -8.97
C GLY A 436 -5.70 18.06 -10.01
N VAL A 437 -4.89 19.02 -9.59
CA VAL A 437 -4.20 19.98 -10.45
C VAL A 437 -2.74 20.08 -10.03
N THR A 438 -1.83 20.06 -10.99
CA THR A 438 -0.39 20.24 -10.79
C THR A 438 0.14 21.26 -11.79
N VAL A 439 1.00 22.15 -11.34
CA VAL A 439 1.69 23.14 -12.18
C VAL A 439 3.19 23.06 -11.89
N ALA A 440 4.01 23.20 -12.93
CA ALA A 440 5.46 23.21 -12.81
C ALA A 440 6.10 24.19 -13.78
N ALA A 441 7.21 24.78 -13.35
CA ALA A 441 8.03 25.64 -14.18
C ALA A 441 9.48 25.15 -14.12
N ASP A 442 10.10 24.96 -15.29
CA ASP A 442 11.50 24.57 -15.45
C ASP A 442 12.26 25.61 -16.27
N TRP A 443 13.51 25.85 -15.89
CA TRP A 443 14.42 26.80 -16.53
C TRP A 443 15.73 26.09 -16.88
N TYR A 444 16.15 26.21 -18.14
CA TYR A 444 17.38 25.63 -18.67
C TYR A 444 18.36 26.76 -19.05
N PRO A 445 19.08 27.34 -18.08
CA PRO A 445 19.80 28.60 -18.27
C PRO A 445 20.86 28.56 -19.37
N ASP A 446 21.51 27.41 -19.57
CA ASP A 446 22.62 27.24 -20.51
C ASP A 446 22.20 26.58 -21.84
N SER A 447 20.90 26.47 -22.10
CA SER A 447 20.38 25.89 -23.35
C SER A 447 20.43 26.84 -24.55
N ALA A 448 20.63 28.14 -24.34
CA ALA A 448 20.74 29.13 -25.41
C ALA A 448 21.97 28.86 -26.28
N GLY A 449 21.77 28.75 -27.59
CA GLY A 449 22.81 28.46 -28.58
C GLY A 449 23.29 27.00 -28.58
N ALA A 450 22.73 26.13 -27.73
CA ALA A 450 23.14 24.74 -27.67
C ALA A 450 22.54 23.94 -28.85
N GLU A 451 23.39 23.20 -29.57
CA GLU A 451 22.95 22.35 -30.70
C GLU A 451 21.95 21.27 -30.27
N ALA A 452 22.04 20.81 -29.02
CA ALA A 452 21.10 19.87 -28.40
C ALA A 452 19.63 20.35 -28.45
N PHE A 453 19.42 21.66 -28.53
CA PHE A 453 18.12 22.32 -28.55
C PHE A 453 17.92 23.17 -29.83
N GLY A 454 18.55 22.75 -30.94
CA GLY A 454 18.39 23.41 -32.23
C GLY A 454 19.15 24.73 -32.40
N GLY A 455 19.96 25.15 -31.42
CA GLY A 455 20.85 26.31 -31.53
C GLY A 455 20.15 27.69 -31.51
N GLY A 456 18.93 27.78 -30.98
CA GLY A 456 18.21 29.06 -30.84
C GLY A 456 18.86 29.99 -29.81
N ASP A 457 18.71 31.31 -30.00
CA ASP A 457 19.32 32.34 -29.12
C ASP A 457 18.64 32.47 -27.74
N GLU A 458 17.45 31.89 -27.57
CA GLU A 458 16.67 31.96 -26.33
C GLU A 458 16.88 30.70 -25.47
N ALA A 459 17.08 30.90 -24.17
CA ALA A 459 17.12 29.79 -23.23
C ALA A 459 15.73 29.12 -23.10
N ARG A 460 15.73 27.80 -23.09
CA ARG A 460 14.53 26.98 -22.90
C ARG A 460 13.93 27.22 -21.52
N THR A 461 12.61 27.42 -21.51
CA THR A 461 11.78 27.38 -20.31
C THR A 461 10.54 26.56 -20.60
N ASP A 462 10.09 25.77 -19.63
CA ASP A 462 8.89 24.95 -19.76
C ASP A 462 7.90 25.29 -18.64
N LEU A 463 6.63 25.45 -19.00
CA LEU A 463 5.50 25.55 -18.09
C LEU A 463 4.57 24.35 -18.32
N LEU A 464 4.56 23.43 -17.37
CA LEU A 464 3.70 22.26 -17.37
C LEU A 464 2.46 22.52 -16.51
N ALA A 465 1.29 22.16 -17.03
CA ALA A 465 0.05 22.09 -16.28
C ALA A 465 -0.62 20.73 -16.50
N ARG A 466 -1.16 20.16 -15.43
CA ARG A 466 -1.93 18.92 -15.46
C ARG A 466 -3.18 19.07 -14.62
N ALA A 467 -4.30 18.57 -15.12
CA ALA A 467 -5.54 18.45 -14.37
C ALA A 467 -6.14 17.05 -14.58
N GLY A 468 -6.74 16.47 -13.56
CA GLY A 468 -7.33 15.14 -13.68
C GLY A 468 -8.47 14.91 -12.70
N ILE A 469 -9.39 14.04 -13.11
CA ILE A 469 -10.47 13.52 -12.28
C ILE A 469 -10.42 12.00 -12.29
N ALA A 470 -10.65 11.38 -11.14
CA ALA A 470 -10.79 9.93 -11.03
C ALA A 470 -11.98 9.57 -10.15
N VAL A 471 -12.69 8.50 -10.48
CA VAL A 471 -13.76 7.93 -9.67
C VAL A 471 -13.45 6.46 -9.44
N TRP A 472 -13.65 6.01 -8.20
CA TRP A 472 -13.35 4.66 -7.75
C TRP A 472 -14.56 4.02 -7.10
N SER A 473 -14.78 2.76 -7.41
CA SER A 473 -15.77 1.92 -6.74
C SER A 473 -15.42 1.71 -5.27
N ALA A 474 -16.41 1.22 -4.52
CA ALA A 474 -16.19 0.56 -3.25
C ALA A 474 -15.20 -0.60 -3.38
N ARG A 475 -14.57 -0.97 -2.27
CA ARG A 475 -13.65 -2.09 -2.18
C ARG A 475 -14.42 -3.42 -2.10
N PHE A 476 -14.04 -4.38 -2.94
CA PHE A 476 -14.58 -5.73 -2.93
C PHE A 476 -13.45 -6.74 -2.95
N TRP A 477 -13.28 -7.50 -1.86
CA TRP A 477 -12.17 -8.47 -1.69
C TRP A 477 -10.76 -7.90 -1.90
N GLY A 478 -10.53 -6.64 -1.50
CA GLY A 478 -9.24 -5.99 -1.76
C GLY A 478 -9.12 -5.31 -3.12
N LEU A 479 -10.10 -5.51 -4.02
CA LEU A 479 -10.13 -4.94 -5.36
C LEU A 479 -10.94 -3.65 -5.41
N ARG A 480 -10.52 -2.72 -6.26
CA ARG A 480 -11.27 -1.50 -6.62
C ARG A 480 -11.15 -1.26 -8.12
N ALA A 481 -12.28 -0.93 -8.75
CA ALA A 481 -12.30 -0.46 -10.13
C ALA A 481 -12.33 1.07 -10.14
N GLY A 482 -11.59 1.67 -11.07
CA GLY A 482 -11.50 3.12 -11.22
C GLY A 482 -11.56 3.54 -12.68
N LEU A 483 -12.04 4.76 -12.89
CA LEU A 483 -11.97 5.46 -14.18
C LEU A 483 -11.30 6.81 -13.93
N SER A 484 -10.24 7.13 -14.68
CA SER A 484 -9.58 8.43 -14.63
C SER A 484 -9.55 9.11 -15.98
N CYS A 485 -9.67 10.43 -15.95
CA CYS A 485 -9.58 11.33 -17.09
C CYS A 485 -8.55 12.40 -16.74
N ASP A 486 -7.46 12.45 -17.49
CA ASP A 486 -6.32 13.32 -17.24
C ASP A 486 -6.05 14.19 -18.48
N HIS A 487 -5.81 15.48 -18.26
CA HIS A 487 -5.33 16.41 -19.28
C HIS A 487 -3.99 16.97 -18.83
N SER A 488 -3.02 17.01 -19.74
CA SER A 488 -1.71 17.62 -19.51
C SER A 488 -1.31 18.47 -20.70
N SER A 489 -0.72 19.63 -20.40
CA SER A 489 -0.19 20.56 -21.40
C SER A 489 1.17 21.09 -20.95
N ARG A 490 2.13 21.17 -21.86
CA ARG A 490 3.40 21.86 -21.66
C ARG A 490 3.52 22.96 -22.70
N ALA A 491 3.79 24.17 -22.23
CA ALA A 491 4.20 25.30 -23.05
C ALA A 491 5.71 25.51 -22.84
N SER A 492 6.47 25.55 -23.92
CA SER A 492 7.91 25.69 -23.96
C SER A 492 8.28 26.86 -24.85
N THR A 493 9.42 27.49 -24.58
CA THR A 493 10.00 28.47 -25.53
C THR A 493 10.53 27.80 -26.80
N LEU A 494 10.66 26.47 -26.80
CA LEU A 494 11.06 25.66 -27.94
C LEU A 494 9.87 24.79 -28.42
N PRO A 495 9.27 25.09 -29.59
CA PRO A 495 8.03 24.45 -30.05
C PRO A 495 8.09 22.92 -30.14
N GLU A 496 9.26 22.33 -30.36
CA GLU A 496 9.46 20.88 -30.39
C GLU A 496 9.15 20.19 -29.06
N PHE A 497 9.13 20.94 -27.97
CA PHE A 497 8.78 20.44 -26.64
C PHE A 497 7.35 20.80 -26.24
N ASP A 498 6.59 21.55 -27.03
CA ASP A 498 5.19 21.80 -26.73
C ASP A 498 4.37 20.51 -26.85
N PHE A 499 3.47 20.28 -25.90
CA PHE A 499 2.51 19.19 -26.06
C PHE A 499 1.17 19.45 -25.37
N GLN A 500 0.18 18.73 -25.87
CA GLN A 500 -1.09 18.49 -25.20
C GLN A 500 -1.40 17.00 -25.29
N ASP A 501 -1.84 16.45 -24.16
CA ASP A 501 -2.28 15.08 -24.03
C ASP A 501 -3.58 15.02 -23.23
N PHE A 502 -4.41 14.04 -23.60
CA PHE A 502 -5.64 13.69 -22.95
C PHE A 502 -5.64 12.17 -22.78
N ARG A 503 -5.80 11.71 -21.54
CA ARG A 503 -5.84 10.28 -21.21
C ARG A 503 -7.16 9.90 -20.57
N LEU A 504 -7.71 8.78 -21.02
CA LEU A 504 -8.84 8.11 -20.38
C LEU A 504 -8.39 6.70 -20.00
N LEU A 505 -8.37 6.40 -18.70
CA LEU A 505 -7.83 5.15 -18.16
C LEU A 505 -8.86 4.45 -17.28
N PHE A 506 -9.10 3.18 -17.57
CA PHE A 506 -9.67 2.24 -16.62
C PHE A 506 -8.56 1.65 -15.75
N LYS A 507 -8.82 1.51 -14.45
CA LYS A 507 -7.89 1.01 -13.46
C LYS A 507 -8.53 -0.10 -12.65
N LEU A 508 -7.80 -1.17 -12.39
CA LEU A 508 -8.16 -2.18 -11.40
C LEU A 508 -7.03 -2.28 -10.38
N THR A 509 -7.32 -1.89 -9.15
CA THR A 509 -6.35 -1.85 -8.05
C THR A 509 -6.63 -2.99 -7.08
N TRP A 510 -5.62 -3.80 -6.79
CA TRP A 510 -5.58 -4.74 -5.68
C TRP A 510 -4.58 -4.24 -4.64
N ALA A 511 -5.04 -3.94 -3.43
CA ALA A 511 -4.16 -3.44 -2.38
C ALA A 511 -4.45 -4.09 -1.04
N GLY A 512 -3.46 -4.10 -0.17
CA GLY A 512 -3.59 -4.57 1.19
C GLY A 512 -2.34 -4.31 2.03
N ASP A 513 -2.46 -4.67 3.30
CA ASP A 513 -1.40 -4.62 4.28
C ASP A 513 -1.45 -5.85 5.18
N GLY A 514 -0.36 -6.10 5.89
CA GLY A 514 -0.26 -7.21 6.83
C GLY A 514 0.86 -6.99 7.85
N ALA A 515 0.72 -7.63 9.00
CA ALA A 515 1.80 -7.78 9.98
C ALA A 515 2.58 -9.06 9.67
N LEU A 516 3.91 -8.96 9.71
CA LEU A 516 4.83 -10.08 9.50
C LEU A 516 5.47 -10.53 10.80
N THR A 517 5.64 -9.60 11.72
CA THR A 517 6.05 -9.78 13.10
C THR A 517 4.82 -9.76 14.01
N GLY A 518 5.07 -9.97 15.30
CA GLY A 518 4.04 -10.21 16.30
C GLY A 518 3.85 -11.70 16.61
N PRO A 519 2.89 -12.02 17.49
CA PRO A 519 2.69 -13.36 17.99
C PRO A 519 2.41 -14.37 16.87
N ALA A 520 2.97 -15.57 17.01
CA ALA A 520 2.61 -16.71 16.18
C ALA A 520 1.14 -17.07 16.38
N ALA A 521 0.51 -17.65 15.36
CA ALA A 521 -0.83 -18.21 15.54
C ALA A 521 -0.74 -19.38 16.51
N SER A 522 -1.49 -19.32 17.61
CA SER A 522 -1.51 -20.42 18.57
C SER A 522 -2.05 -21.70 17.93
N ARG A 523 -1.48 -22.83 18.33
CA ARG A 523 -2.03 -24.16 18.01
C ARG A 523 -3.24 -24.51 18.86
N THR A 524 -3.40 -23.84 20.00
CA THR A 524 -4.56 -23.97 20.87
C THR A 524 -5.70 -23.15 20.27
N GLN A 525 -6.85 -23.77 20.10
CA GLN A 525 -8.05 -23.06 19.66
C GLN A 525 -8.79 -22.55 20.90
N ALA A 526 -9.21 -21.28 20.86
CA ALA A 526 -10.16 -20.76 21.84
C ALA A 526 -11.49 -21.52 21.72
N THR A 527 -12.27 -21.51 22.80
CA THR A 527 -13.58 -22.13 22.80
C THR A 527 -14.52 -21.41 21.82
N ALA A 528 -14.37 -20.09 21.70
CA ALA A 528 -14.94 -19.25 20.66
C ALA A 528 -14.01 -18.03 20.42
N ASP A 529 -14.11 -17.43 19.24
CA ASP A 529 -13.38 -16.20 18.92
C ASP A 529 -14.12 -14.97 19.45
N ILE A 530 -13.39 -14.00 19.98
CA ILE A 530 -13.97 -12.70 20.35
C ILE A 530 -14.34 -11.96 19.05
N PRO A 531 -15.58 -11.46 18.92
CA PRO A 531 -15.99 -10.67 17.77
C PRO A 531 -15.42 -9.27 17.91
N TRP A 532 -14.13 -9.12 17.68
CA TRP A 532 -13.47 -7.84 17.65
C TRP A 532 -14.15 -7.00 16.56
N ASP A 533 -14.91 -5.97 16.96
CA ASP A 533 -15.49 -4.97 16.04
C ASP A 533 -14.39 -4.03 15.53
N ALA A 534 -13.27 -4.63 15.12
CA ALA A 534 -12.07 -3.98 14.67
C ALA A 534 -12.30 -3.58 13.22
N GLY A 535 -13.19 -2.61 13.05
CA GLY A 535 -13.76 -2.15 11.79
C GLY A 535 -12.84 -2.46 10.62
N ALA A 536 -13.23 -3.44 9.81
CA ALA A 536 -12.66 -3.67 8.49
C ALA A 536 -12.96 -2.49 7.53
N GLU A 537 -13.41 -1.35 8.07
CA GLU A 537 -13.75 -0.15 7.34
C GLU A 537 -12.50 0.46 6.72
N ASP A 538 -12.58 0.45 5.39
CA ASP A 538 -11.85 1.16 4.35
C ASP A 538 -10.82 2.22 4.80
N SER A 539 -9.67 1.77 5.31
CA SER A 539 -8.41 2.54 5.25
C SER A 539 -7.90 2.71 3.81
N GLY A 540 -8.64 2.18 2.83
CA GLY A 540 -8.17 1.82 1.50
C GLY A 540 -7.87 2.97 0.53
N LEU A 541 -7.95 4.23 0.92
CA LEU A 541 -7.63 5.35 0.02
C LEU A 541 -7.22 6.64 0.71
N VAL A 542 -6.62 6.58 1.92
CA VAL A 542 -5.77 7.70 2.31
C VAL A 542 -4.47 7.55 1.52
N GLU A 543 -4.54 7.93 0.24
CA GLU A 543 -3.38 8.13 -0.61
C GLU A 543 -2.48 9.08 0.16
N ARG A 544 -1.29 8.60 0.54
CA ARG A 544 -0.40 9.41 1.36
C ARG A 544 0.10 10.56 0.52
N VAL A 545 0.41 11.67 1.17
CA VAL A 545 1.14 12.79 0.53
C VAL A 545 2.37 12.28 -0.22
N GLN A 546 3.05 11.26 0.33
CA GLN A 546 4.16 10.54 -0.31
C GLN A 546 3.82 9.96 -1.67
N ASP A 547 2.63 9.36 -1.82
CA ASP A 547 2.20 8.77 -3.09
C ASP A 547 1.93 9.86 -4.14
N LEU A 548 1.39 11.02 -3.73
CA LEU A 548 1.24 12.18 -4.61
C LEU A 548 2.58 12.74 -5.06
N LEU A 549 3.54 12.91 -4.13
CA LEU A 549 4.89 13.37 -4.46
C LEU A 549 5.59 12.42 -5.44
N ARG A 550 5.39 11.11 -5.27
CA ARG A 550 5.92 10.09 -6.19
C ARG A 550 5.24 10.15 -7.55
N GLN A 551 3.92 10.32 -7.59
CA GLN A 551 3.18 10.49 -8.85
C GLN A 551 3.69 11.74 -9.58
N GLU A 552 3.87 12.85 -8.87
CA GLU A 552 4.40 14.10 -9.41
C GLU A 552 5.82 13.92 -9.97
N GLU A 553 6.72 13.27 -9.23
CA GLU A 553 8.06 12.93 -9.71
C GLU A 553 8.00 12.06 -10.98
N GLN A 554 7.10 11.08 -11.05
CA GLN A 554 6.91 10.24 -12.23
C GLN A 554 6.38 11.04 -13.43
N VAL A 555 5.48 12.01 -13.23
CA VAL A 555 5.01 12.89 -14.32
C VAL A 555 6.19 13.58 -14.96
N PHE A 556 7.13 14.08 -14.15
CA PHE A 556 8.32 14.75 -14.66
C PHE A 556 9.27 13.83 -15.39
N ARG A 557 9.44 12.59 -14.90
CA ARG A 557 10.24 11.58 -15.59
C ARG A 557 9.63 11.27 -16.96
N SER A 558 8.32 11.06 -17.03
CA SER A 558 7.61 10.73 -18.27
C SER A 558 7.51 11.85 -19.30
N CYS A 559 7.82 13.11 -18.95
CA CYS A 559 7.94 14.17 -19.93
C CYS A 559 9.29 13.97 -20.63
N GLY A 560 9.28 13.41 -21.84
CA GLY A 560 10.43 12.81 -22.54
C GLY A 560 11.63 13.70 -22.88
N CYS A 561 11.83 14.82 -22.17
CA CYS A 561 13.00 15.69 -22.25
C CYS A 561 13.74 15.82 -20.91
N ALA A 562 13.09 15.46 -19.79
CA ALA A 562 13.81 15.22 -18.53
C ALA A 562 14.40 13.81 -18.48
N GLU A 563 14.00 12.96 -19.43
CA GLU A 563 14.64 11.71 -19.79
C GLU A 563 15.55 11.95 -20.99
#